data_AF-A0A8X6Z0L1-F1
#
_entry.id   AF-A0A8X6Z0L1-F1
#
_cell.length_a   1.000
_cell.length_b   1.000
_cell.length_c   1.000
_cell.angle_alpha   90.00
_cell.angle_beta   90.00
_cell.angle_gamma   90.00
#
_symmetry.space_group_name_H-M   'P 1'
#
loop_
_entity.id
_entity.type
_entity.pdbx_description
1 polymer ?
#
loop_
_entity_poly.entity_id
_entity_poly.type
_entity_poly.pdbx_seq_one_letter_code
_entity_poly.pdbx_strand_id
1 'polypeptide(L)'
;MKKLFLSQVVEDSSLDFISLDFVDSKDVLLIDDCESFAEFEIVLNLQSKVKLNYLLKIENAKFDCLSRKITVNLLSEYSDACLKISAKLQPSQTVFIKTNQVHLASNSKSDLIVKSVLEENSKINCENLIRIEKDLKNVIACENSKSLSLSKNVKVIFIPKLEVESKDVICKHGAAFSSLNEEQLFYLQSRGISLQQSKEMLTDSFLKI
;
A
#
# COMPACT_ATOMS: atom_id res chain seq x y z
N MET A 1 10.95 -15.86 -8.67
CA MET A 1 10.37 -14.53 -8.42
C MET A 1 11.22 -13.49 -9.12
N LYS A 2 10.68 -12.78 -10.11
CA LYS A 2 11.35 -11.70 -10.83
C LYS A 2 11.24 -10.42 -10.00
N LYS A 3 12.36 -9.80 -9.64
CA LYS A 3 12.39 -8.57 -8.85
C LYS A 3 12.63 -7.37 -9.77
N LEU A 4 11.81 -6.34 -9.64
CA LEU A 4 11.87 -5.10 -10.41
C LEU A 4 11.87 -3.92 -9.43
N PHE A 5 12.81 -3.00 -9.59
CA PHE A 5 12.78 -1.73 -8.89
C PHE A 5 12.23 -0.67 -9.82
N LEU A 6 11.26 0.10 -9.35
CA LEU A 6 10.61 1.11 -10.17
C LEU A 6 11.63 2.12 -10.72
N SER A 7 12.63 2.50 -9.92
CA SER A 7 13.72 3.39 -10.35
C SER A 7 14.50 2.88 -11.56
N GLN A 8 14.65 1.56 -11.73
CA GLN A 8 15.32 0.95 -12.88
C GLN A 8 14.41 0.85 -14.11
N VAL A 9 13.09 0.82 -13.88
CA VAL A 9 12.10 0.72 -14.95
C VAL A 9 11.83 2.11 -15.56
N VAL A 10 12.02 3.17 -14.78
CA VAL A 10 11.78 4.58 -15.18
C VAL A 10 13.09 5.28 -15.58
N GLU A 11 14.13 4.55 -16.01
CA GLU A 11 15.45 5.11 -16.37
C GLU A 11 15.42 6.15 -17.50
N ASP A 12 14.33 6.24 -18.28
CA ASP A 12 14.09 7.32 -19.25
C ASP A 12 13.19 8.42 -18.64
N SER A 13 13.83 9.50 -18.18
CA SER A 13 13.24 10.60 -17.42
C SER A 13 12.20 11.42 -18.20
N SER A 14 10.97 11.47 -17.67
CA SER A 14 10.01 12.60 -17.71
C SER A 14 8.58 12.16 -17.40
N LEU A 15 8.32 10.85 -17.38
CA LEU A 15 6.98 10.31 -17.19
C LEU A 15 6.71 10.08 -15.70
N ASP A 16 5.78 10.88 -15.17
CA ASP A 16 5.08 10.66 -13.90
C ASP A 16 4.03 9.54 -14.01
N PHE A 17 4.08 8.76 -15.10
CA PHE A 17 3.15 7.69 -15.42
C PHE A 17 3.88 6.49 -16.03
N ILE A 18 3.52 5.27 -15.59
CA ILE A 18 3.94 4.05 -16.28
C ILE A 18 2.80 3.03 -16.38
N SER A 19 2.76 2.31 -17.50
CA SER A 19 1.88 1.14 -17.67
C SER A 19 2.74 -0.08 -17.95
N LEU A 20 2.57 -1.15 -17.17
CA LEU A 20 3.32 -2.40 -17.30
C LEU A 20 2.36 -3.56 -17.54
N ASP A 21 2.64 -4.31 -18.60
CA ASP A 21 1.93 -5.54 -18.93
C ASP A 21 2.74 -6.77 -18.48
N PHE A 22 2.14 -7.59 -17.61
CA PHE A 22 2.73 -8.84 -17.19
C PHE A 22 2.06 -10.00 -17.92
N VAL A 23 2.78 -10.53 -18.90
CA VAL A 23 2.42 -11.72 -19.66
C VAL A 23 3.41 -12.84 -19.30
N ASP A 24 2.92 -14.05 -19.08
CA ASP A 24 3.69 -15.28 -18.77
C ASP A 24 4.61 -15.24 -17.54
N SER A 25 4.59 -14.15 -16.78
CA SER A 25 5.41 -13.94 -15.58
C SER A 25 4.70 -14.50 -14.34
N LYS A 26 5.11 -15.69 -13.87
CA LYS A 26 4.42 -16.36 -12.75
C LYS A 26 4.46 -15.58 -11.43
N ASP A 27 5.63 -15.05 -11.04
CA ASP A 27 5.80 -14.33 -9.76
C ASP A 27 6.67 -13.09 -9.95
N VAL A 28 6.09 -11.91 -9.71
CA VAL A 28 6.74 -10.61 -9.83
C VAL A 28 6.73 -9.89 -8.49
N LEU A 29 7.87 -9.32 -8.10
CA LEU A 29 8.01 -8.38 -6.99
C LEU A 29 8.43 -7.03 -7.57
N LEU A 30 7.56 -6.02 -7.46
CA LEU A 30 7.84 -4.65 -7.87
C LEU A 30 8.01 -3.78 -6.62
N ILE A 31 9.12 -3.06 -6.52
CA ILE A 31 9.44 -2.19 -5.38
C ILE A 31 9.45 -0.73 -5.84
N ASP A 32 8.65 0.11 -5.18
CA ASP A 32 8.67 1.56 -5.29
C ASP A 32 9.18 2.15 -3.96
N ASP A 33 10.38 2.73 -3.99
CA ASP A 33 11.04 3.34 -2.84
C ASP A 33 10.87 4.87 -2.81
N CYS A 34 10.03 5.44 -3.69
CA CYS A 34 9.71 6.88 -3.73
C CYS A 34 10.89 7.85 -3.90
N GLU A 35 12.06 7.39 -4.37
CA GLU A 35 13.25 8.25 -4.47
C GLU A 35 13.18 9.25 -5.63
N SER A 36 12.46 8.90 -6.70
CA SER A 36 12.57 9.59 -7.99
C SER A 36 11.50 10.66 -8.23
N PHE A 37 10.28 10.47 -7.69
CA PHE A 37 9.13 11.30 -8.06
C PHE A 37 8.27 11.68 -6.85
N ALA A 38 7.89 12.95 -6.75
CA ALA A 38 6.89 13.42 -5.77
C ALA A 38 5.50 12.86 -6.11
N GLU A 39 5.12 12.92 -7.39
CA GLU A 39 3.84 12.42 -7.90
C GLU A 39 4.11 11.34 -8.94
N PHE A 40 3.41 10.21 -8.83
CA PHE A 40 3.58 9.11 -9.78
C PHE A 40 2.32 8.26 -9.90
N GLU A 41 1.96 7.92 -11.12
CA GLU A 41 0.89 7.00 -11.47
C GLU A 41 1.46 5.72 -12.11
N ILE A 42 0.95 4.58 -11.68
CA ILE A 42 1.31 3.29 -12.25
C ILE A 42 0.07 2.45 -12.53
N VAL A 43 0.06 1.84 -13.71
CA VAL A 43 -0.96 0.89 -14.14
C VAL A 43 -0.29 -0.47 -14.37
N LEU A 44 -0.79 -1.50 -13.71
CA LEU A 44 -0.24 -2.86 -13.76
C LEU A 44 -1.33 -3.78 -14.31
N ASN A 45 -1.08 -4.33 -15.49
CA ASN A 45 -2.02 -5.20 -16.19
C ASN A 45 -1.57 -6.66 -16.04
N LEU A 46 -2.37 -7.47 -15.33
CA LEU A 46 -2.02 -8.85 -14.99
C LEU A 46 -2.78 -9.83 -15.88
N GLN A 47 -2.04 -10.62 -16.65
CA GLN A 47 -2.60 -11.75 -17.41
C GLN A 47 -2.71 -13.02 -16.55
N SER A 48 -3.16 -14.12 -17.18
CA SER A 48 -3.50 -15.34 -16.46
C SER A 48 -2.31 -15.91 -15.68
N LYS A 49 -2.57 -16.34 -14.45
CA LYS A 49 -1.59 -17.00 -13.55
C LYS A 49 -0.41 -16.11 -13.14
N VAL A 50 -0.49 -14.80 -13.33
CA VAL A 50 0.50 -13.85 -12.82
C VAL A 50 0.21 -13.56 -11.35
N LYS A 51 1.24 -13.65 -10.51
CA LYS A 51 1.21 -13.18 -9.13
C LYS A 51 2.10 -11.96 -8.96
N LEU A 52 1.48 -10.81 -8.70
CA LEU A 52 2.17 -9.57 -8.44
C LEU A 52 2.23 -9.32 -6.93
N ASN A 53 3.43 -9.03 -6.44
CA ASN A 53 3.65 -8.39 -5.14
C ASN A 53 4.19 -7.00 -5.42
N TYR A 54 3.41 -5.96 -5.13
CA TYR A 54 3.81 -4.57 -5.24
C TYR A 54 4.10 -4.04 -3.84
N LEU A 55 5.30 -3.51 -3.62
CA LEU A 55 5.75 -3.00 -2.34
C LEU A 55 6.10 -1.51 -2.50
N LEU A 56 5.29 -0.65 -1.91
CA LEU A 56 5.55 0.79 -1.79
C LEU A 56 6.12 1.08 -0.41
N LYS A 57 7.33 1.62 -0.38
CA LYS A 57 8.01 2.05 0.84
C LYS A 57 8.21 3.56 0.82
N ILE A 58 7.59 4.23 1.78
CA ILE A 58 7.78 5.65 2.04
C ILE A 58 8.54 5.76 3.35
N GLU A 59 9.86 5.74 3.28
CA GLU A 59 10.76 5.95 4.42
C GLU A 59 11.83 6.95 4.01
N ASN A 60 12.04 8.00 4.81
CA ASN A 60 13.01 9.06 4.51
C ASN A 60 12.80 9.73 3.13
N ALA A 61 11.56 9.78 2.64
CA ALA A 61 11.26 10.36 1.36
C ALA A 61 11.58 11.86 1.34
N LYS A 62 12.23 12.33 0.27
CA LYS A 62 12.79 13.69 0.15
C LYS A 62 11.74 14.80 -0.04
N PHE A 63 10.48 14.42 -0.24
CA PHE A 63 9.41 15.32 -0.65
C PHE A 63 8.43 15.55 0.50
N ASP A 64 8.13 16.83 0.78
CA ASP A 64 7.13 17.20 1.79
C ASP A 64 5.71 16.78 1.40
N CYS A 65 5.43 16.69 0.10
CA CYS A 65 4.18 16.21 -0.46
C CYS A 65 4.45 15.08 -1.45
N LEU A 66 3.79 13.94 -1.25
CA LEU A 66 3.88 12.77 -2.12
C LEU A 66 2.49 12.36 -2.59
N SER A 67 2.38 12.00 -3.86
CA SER A 67 1.17 11.42 -4.44
C SER A 67 1.52 10.13 -5.18
N ARG A 68 0.76 9.07 -4.91
CA ARG A 68 0.88 7.79 -5.61
C ARG A 68 -0.48 7.31 -6.05
N LYS A 69 -0.65 7.06 -7.35
CA LYS A 69 -1.83 6.41 -7.90
C LYS A 69 -1.45 5.06 -8.48
N ILE A 70 -1.95 3.98 -7.90
CA ILE A 70 -1.60 2.61 -8.28
C ILE A 70 -2.88 1.94 -8.76
N THR A 71 -2.92 1.56 -10.02
CA THR A 71 -4.01 0.80 -10.61
C THR A 71 -3.53 -0.59 -10.97
N VAL A 72 -4.23 -1.62 -10.53
CA VAL A 72 -3.96 -3.00 -10.88
C VAL A 72 -5.19 -3.60 -11.55
N ASN A 73 -5.04 -3.97 -12.81
CA ASN A 73 -6.08 -4.60 -13.61
C ASN A 73 -5.82 -6.10 -13.65
N LEU A 74 -6.72 -6.88 -13.06
CA LEU A 74 -6.71 -8.34 -13.05
C LEU A 74 -7.50 -8.83 -14.27
N LEU A 75 -6.82 -8.86 -15.42
CA LEU A 75 -7.42 -9.02 -16.75
C LEU A 75 -7.85 -10.44 -17.08
N SER A 76 -7.25 -11.43 -16.44
CA SER A 76 -7.41 -12.84 -16.77
C SER A 76 -7.55 -13.71 -15.52
N GLU A 77 -8.11 -14.90 -15.68
CA GLU A 77 -8.33 -15.81 -14.56
C GLU A 77 -7.04 -16.20 -13.85
N TYR A 78 -7.15 -16.39 -12.53
CA TYR A 78 -6.05 -16.76 -11.64
C TYR A 78 -4.90 -15.74 -11.59
N SER A 79 -5.18 -14.48 -11.92
CA SER A 79 -4.28 -13.37 -11.59
C SER A 79 -4.44 -13.01 -10.11
N ASP A 80 -3.31 -12.86 -9.42
CA ASP A 80 -3.25 -12.49 -8.01
C ASP A 80 -2.43 -11.21 -7.85
N ALA A 81 -2.92 -10.26 -7.06
CA ALA A 81 -2.22 -9.04 -6.72
C ALA A 81 -2.16 -8.83 -5.21
N CYS A 82 -0.97 -8.58 -4.68
CA CYS A 82 -0.77 -8.15 -3.29
C CYS A 82 -0.07 -6.80 -3.30
N LEU A 83 -0.77 -5.76 -2.85
CA LEU A 83 -0.25 -4.40 -2.72
C LEU A 83 0.06 -4.16 -1.24
N LYS A 84 1.33 -3.93 -0.94
CA LYS A 84 1.82 -3.67 0.42
C LYS A 84 2.39 -2.27 0.45
N ILE A 85 1.85 -1.42 1.32
CA ILE A 85 2.26 -0.04 1.47
C ILE A 85 2.70 0.17 2.92
N SER A 86 3.98 0.47 3.12
CA SER A 86 4.55 0.89 4.41
C SER A 86 5.00 2.34 4.32
N ALA A 87 4.48 3.21 5.18
CA ALA A 87 4.82 4.63 5.17
C ALA A 87 5.18 5.15 6.56
N LYS A 88 6.40 5.64 6.75
CA LYS A 88 6.85 6.36 7.94
C LYS A 88 7.02 7.83 7.57
N LEU A 89 6.05 8.65 7.95
CA LEU A 89 6.01 10.05 7.56
C LEU A 89 6.91 10.90 8.45
N GLN A 90 7.63 11.83 7.83
CA GLN A 90 8.38 12.88 8.52
C GLN A 90 7.44 13.99 9.02
N PRO A 91 7.87 14.82 9.99
CA PRO A 91 7.09 15.98 10.45
C PRO A 91 6.55 16.83 9.29
N SER A 92 5.29 17.22 9.38
CA SER A 92 4.55 18.02 8.40
C SER A 92 4.41 17.42 6.99
N GLN A 93 4.92 16.22 6.74
CA GLN A 93 4.81 15.55 5.45
C GLN A 93 3.35 15.17 5.15
N THR A 94 2.94 15.34 3.90
CA THR A 94 1.61 14.96 3.41
C THR A 94 1.74 13.90 2.32
N VAL A 95 1.05 12.78 2.49
CA VAL A 95 1.06 11.66 1.54
C VAL A 95 -0.35 11.37 1.06
N PHE A 96 -0.54 11.33 -0.25
CA PHE A 96 -1.75 10.89 -0.92
C PHE A 96 -1.48 9.56 -1.62
N ILE A 97 -2.30 8.56 -1.31
CA ILE A 97 -2.25 7.26 -1.96
C ILE A 97 -3.64 6.99 -2.52
N LYS A 98 -3.69 6.68 -3.80
CA LYS A 98 -4.88 6.18 -4.47
C LYS A 98 -4.60 4.79 -5.01
N THR A 99 -5.37 3.80 -4.59
CA THR A 99 -5.28 2.45 -5.17
C THR A 99 -6.56 2.08 -5.88
N ASN A 100 -6.44 1.43 -7.03
CA ASN A 100 -7.55 0.85 -7.75
C ASN A 100 -7.21 -0.62 -8.05
N GLN A 101 -8.01 -1.55 -7.55
CA GLN A 101 -7.91 -2.98 -7.86
C GLN A 101 -9.14 -3.33 -8.68
N VAL A 102 -8.94 -3.62 -9.96
CA VAL A 102 -10.01 -3.83 -10.93
C VAL A 102 -10.02 -5.28 -11.37
N HIS A 103 -11.03 -6.02 -10.94
CA HIS A 103 -11.24 -7.42 -11.31
C HIS A 103 -12.10 -7.50 -12.57
N LEU A 104 -11.48 -7.99 -13.66
CA LEU A 104 -12.11 -8.16 -14.98
C LEU A 104 -12.31 -9.64 -15.34
N ALA A 105 -11.81 -10.56 -14.51
CA ALA A 105 -11.92 -12.00 -14.73
C ALA A 105 -12.21 -12.77 -13.44
N SER A 106 -12.84 -13.94 -13.58
CA SER A 106 -13.15 -14.86 -12.48
C SER A 106 -11.89 -15.45 -11.85
N ASN A 107 -12.01 -15.99 -10.64
CA ASN A 107 -10.91 -16.63 -9.90
C ASN A 107 -9.69 -15.70 -9.68
N SER A 108 -9.89 -14.39 -9.73
CA SER A 108 -8.86 -13.38 -9.48
C SER A 108 -8.83 -12.96 -8.01
N LYS A 109 -7.65 -12.57 -7.51
CA LYS A 109 -7.48 -12.21 -6.11
C LYS A 109 -6.71 -10.92 -5.92
N SER A 110 -7.15 -10.10 -4.99
CA SER A 110 -6.42 -8.90 -4.58
C SER A 110 -6.35 -8.77 -3.06
N ASP A 111 -5.21 -8.32 -2.56
CA ASP A 111 -5.00 -8.01 -1.15
C ASP A 111 -4.23 -6.69 -1.01
N LEU A 112 -4.83 -5.72 -0.35
CA LEU A 112 -4.22 -4.43 -0.06
C LEU A 112 -3.95 -4.28 1.43
N ILE A 113 -2.68 -4.06 1.76
CA ILE A 113 -2.25 -3.77 3.12
C ILE A 113 -1.62 -2.39 3.13
N VAL A 114 -2.20 -1.48 3.90
CA VAL A 114 -1.63 -0.16 4.16
C VAL A 114 -1.25 -0.09 5.63
N LYS A 115 0.02 0.19 5.91
CA LYS A 115 0.51 0.49 7.26
C LYS A 115 1.23 1.83 7.25
N SER A 116 0.83 2.73 8.12
CA SER A 116 1.52 4.02 8.24
C SER A 116 1.81 4.44 9.67
N VAL A 117 2.94 5.12 9.86
CA VAL A 117 3.35 5.76 11.11
C VAL A 117 3.45 7.26 10.83
N LEU A 118 2.82 8.05 11.69
CA LEU A 118 2.71 9.51 11.51
C LEU A 118 3.26 10.23 12.73
N GLU A 119 4.00 11.32 12.48
CA GLU A 119 4.56 12.21 13.49
C GLU A 119 4.25 13.68 13.19
N GLU A 120 4.29 14.55 14.20
CA GLU A 120 4.23 16.02 14.12
C GLU A 120 3.54 16.65 12.89
N ASN A 121 2.22 16.84 12.90
CA ASN A 121 1.45 17.51 11.82
C ASN A 121 1.43 16.79 10.46
N SER A 122 2.04 15.61 10.34
CA SER A 122 1.97 14.81 9.12
C SER A 122 0.56 14.30 8.83
N LYS A 123 0.31 14.03 7.56
CA LYS A 123 -1.00 13.68 7.03
C LYS A 123 -0.88 12.55 6.02
N ILE A 124 -1.76 11.56 6.11
CA ILE A 124 -1.90 10.54 5.08
C ILE A 124 -3.36 10.43 4.65
N ASN A 125 -3.58 10.43 3.35
CA ASN A 125 -4.88 10.24 2.74
C ASN A 125 -4.80 9.04 1.81
N CYS A 126 -5.53 7.96 2.12
CA CYS A 126 -5.65 6.81 1.26
C CYS A 126 -7.07 6.68 0.71
N GLU A 127 -7.20 6.72 -0.62
CA GLU A 127 -8.43 6.36 -1.33
C GLU A 127 -8.24 5.02 -2.01
N ASN A 128 -9.00 4.02 -1.61
CA ASN A 128 -8.84 2.66 -2.12
C ASN A 128 -10.13 2.24 -2.80
N LEU A 129 -10.06 1.93 -4.09
CA LEU A 129 -11.16 1.38 -4.87
C LEU A 129 -10.89 -0.10 -5.16
N ILE A 130 -11.85 -0.94 -4.80
CA ILE A 130 -11.97 -2.30 -5.30
C ILE A 130 -13.18 -2.34 -6.21
N ARG A 131 -12.97 -2.64 -7.50
CA ARG A 131 -14.01 -2.81 -8.50
C ARG A 131 -14.05 -4.27 -8.96
N ILE A 132 -15.24 -4.86 -8.94
CA ILE A 132 -15.49 -6.19 -9.46
C ILE A 132 -16.60 -6.09 -10.51
N GLU A 133 -16.23 -6.37 -11.76
CA GLU A 133 -17.13 -6.33 -12.92
C GLU A 133 -18.21 -7.42 -12.85
N LYS A 134 -19.18 -7.35 -13.76
CA LYS A 134 -20.34 -8.25 -13.85
C LYS A 134 -19.94 -9.69 -14.20
N ASP A 135 -20.79 -10.62 -13.77
CA ASP A 135 -20.74 -12.04 -14.13
C ASP A 135 -19.42 -12.77 -13.80
N LEU A 136 -18.66 -12.25 -12.84
CA LEU A 136 -17.45 -12.88 -12.31
C LEU A 136 -17.78 -13.82 -11.14
N LYS A 137 -16.97 -14.86 -10.98
CA LYS A 137 -17.10 -15.89 -9.95
C LYS A 137 -15.81 -16.09 -9.18
N ASN A 138 -15.92 -16.53 -7.94
CA ASN A 138 -14.79 -16.82 -7.05
C ASN A 138 -13.77 -15.68 -6.91
N VAL A 139 -14.21 -14.42 -7.01
CA VAL A 139 -13.32 -13.26 -6.81
C VAL A 139 -13.10 -13.04 -5.32
N ILE A 140 -11.85 -12.83 -4.91
CA ILE A 140 -11.51 -12.52 -3.51
C ILE A 140 -10.76 -11.20 -3.48
N ALA A 141 -11.30 -10.22 -2.76
CA ALA A 141 -10.67 -8.92 -2.59
C ALA A 141 -10.61 -8.55 -1.11
N CYS A 142 -9.42 -8.22 -0.61
CA CYS A 142 -9.18 -7.86 0.79
C CYS A 142 -8.48 -6.51 0.90
N GLU A 143 -8.88 -5.72 1.90
CA GLU A 143 -8.22 -4.47 2.28
C GLU A 143 -8.04 -4.41 3.80
N ASN A 144 -6.84 -3.99 4.22
CA ASN A 144 -6.53 -3.72 5.62
C ASN A 144 -5.60 -2.51 5.75
N SER A 145 -6.17 -1.40 6.21
CA SER A 145 -5.48 -0.12 6.38
C SER A 145 -5.31 0.19 7.86
N LYS A 146 -4.07 0.35 8.33
CA LYS A 146 -3.75 0.64 9.73
C LYS A 146 -2.79 1.81 9.84
N SER A 147 -3.07 2.71 10.77
CA SER A 147 -2.16 3.80 11.11
C SER A 147 -1.82 3.84 12.59
N LEU A 148 -0.59 4.24 12.87
CA LEU A 148 -0.04 4.48 14.19
C LEU A 148 0.42 5.94 14.30
N SER A 149 -0.09 6.64 15.31
CA SER A 149 0.28 8.01 15.64
C SER A 149 1.38 8.03 16.70
N LEU A 150 2.43 8.83 16.44
CA LEU A 150 3.50 9.16 17.40
C LEU A 150 3.27 10.50 18.12
N SER A 151 2.38 11.34 17.59
CA SER A 151 2.05 12.66 18.15
C SER A 151 0.56 12.96 18.02
N LYS A 152 0.03 13.83 18.89
CA LYS A 152 -1.42 14.14 18.96
C LYS A 152 -1.96 14.84 17.72
N ASN A 153 -1.12 15.56 16.98
CA ASN A 153 -1.53 16.41 15.87
C ASN A 153 -1.19 15.72 14.54
N VAL A 154 -1.80 14.58 14.23
CA VAL A 154 -1.63 13.92 12.92
C VAL A 154 -2.99 13.73 12.26
N LYS A 155 -3.02 13.60 10.93
CA LYS A 155 -4.26 13.36 10.20
C LYS A 155 -4.17 12.09 9.38
N VAL A 156 -5.12 11.19 9.59
CA VAL A 156 -5.27 9.96 8.81
C VAL A 156 -6.66 9.96 8.20
N ILE A 157 -6.72 9.82 6.88
CA ILE A 157 -7.96 9.66 6.13
C ILE A 157 -7.88 8.36 5.35
N PHE A 158 -8.79 7.43 5.63
CA PHE A 158 -8.99 6.22 4.83
C PHE A 158 -10.38 6.24 4.21
N ILE A 159 -10.45 6.20 2.88
CA ILE A 159 -11.69 6.20 2.11
C ILE A 159 -11.72 4.92 1.26
N PRO A 160 -12.21 3.80 1.83
CA PRO A 160 -12.45 2.58 1.07
C PRO A 160 -13.71 2.74 0.20
N LYS A 161 -13.63 2.27 -1.04
CA LYS A 161 -14.69 2.30 -2.06
C LYS A 161 -14.82 0.91 -2.65
N LEU A 162 -16.05 0.39 -2.69
CA LEU A 162 -16.37 -0.92 -3.24
C LEU A 162 -17.42 -0.76 -4.33
N GLU A 163 -17.10 -1.23 -5.53
CA GLU A 163 -18.00 -1.29 -6.68
C GLU A 163 -18.10 -2.77 -7.09
N VAL A 164 -19.16 -3.45 -6.65
CA VAL A 164 -19.30 -4.90 -6.84
C VAL A 164 -20.55 -5.19 -7.66
N GLU A 165 -20.35 -5.65 -8.88
CA GLU A 165 -21.44 -6.00 -9.80
C GLU A 165 -21.61 -7.52 -10.00
N SER A 166 -20.92 -8.33 -9.19
CA SER A 166 -20.98 -9.79 -9.19
C SER A 166 -21.46 -10.35 -7.85
N LYS A 167 -22.15 -11.50 -7.88
CA LYS A 167 -22.75 -12.11 -6.67
C LYS A 167 -21.83 -13.10 -5.95
N ASP A 168 -20.98 -13.79 -6.70
CA ASP A 168 -20.14 -14.88 -6.18
C ASP A 168 -18.73 -14.36 -5.87
N VAL A 169 -18.64 -13.53 -4.82
CA VAL A 169 -17.43 -12.80 -4.44
C VAL A 169 -17.24 -12.76 -2.92
N ILE A 170 -15.99 -12.65 -2.49
CA ILE A 170 -15.63 -12.40 -1.09
C ILE A 170 -14.89 -11.06 -1.03
N CYS A 171 -15.52 -10.05 -0.44
CA CYS A 171 -14.91 -8.75 -0.21
C CYS A 171 -14.76 -8.49 1.30
N LYS A 172 -13.57 -8.08 1.72
CA LYS A 172 -13.28 -7.66 3.09
C LYS A 172 -12.55 -6.33 3.08
N HIS A 173 -12.93 -5.42 3.95
CA HIS A 173 -12.17 -4.20 4.19
C HIS A 173 -12.11 -3.91 5.69
N GLY A 174 -10.98 -3.36 6.14
CA GLY A 174 -10.76 -2.99 7.53
C GLY A 174 -9.88 -1.76 7.62
N ALA A 175 -10.23 -0.85 8.51
CA ALA A 175 -9.48 0.36 8.78
C ALA A 175 -9.31 0.52 10.29
N ALA A 176 -8.10 0.80 10.76
CA ALA A 176 -7.84 1.09 12.17
C ALA A 176 -6.83 2.23 12.33
N PHE A 177 -7.04 3.03 13.36
CA PHE A 177 -6.12 4.07 13.79
C PHE A 177 -5.83 3.89 15.27
N SER A 178 -4.57 4.02 15.66
CA SER A 178 -4.12 3.86 17.04
C SER A 178 -2.97 4.81 17.37
N SER A 179 -2.78 5.10 18.65
CA SER A 179 -1.57 5.72 19.17
C SER A 179 -0.61 4.65 19.70
N LEU A 180 0.64 5.02 19.96
CA LEU A 180 1.56 4.16 20.69
C LEU A 180 0.95 3.71 22.03
N ASN A 181 1.14 2.43 22.36
CA ASN A 181 0.67 1.86 23.61
C ASN A 181 1.65 2.25 24.74
N GLU A 182 1.15 3.01 25.72
CA GLU A 182 1.95 3.50 26.84
C GLU A 182 2.45 2.39 27.76
N GLU A 183 1.68 1.31 27.94
CA GLU A 183 2.11 0.15 28.74
C GLU A 183 3.27 -0.60 28.07
N GLN A 184 3.23 -0.74 26.74
CA GLN A 184 4.34 -1.33 25.98
C GLN A 184 5.60 -0.47 26.06
N LEU A 185 5.45 0.85 25.93
CA LEU A 185 6.55 1.80 26.11
C LEU A 185 7.13 1.76 27.53
N PHE A 186 6.28 1.71 28.55
CA PHE A 186 6.70 1.60 29.94
C PHE A 186 7.44 0.28 30.19
N TYR A 187 6.93 -0.83 29.66
CA TYR A 187 7.55 -2.14 29.78
C TYR A 187 8.98 -2.14 29.20
N LEU A 188 9.17 -1.63 27.98
CA LEU A 188 10.50 -1.55 27.35
C LEU A 188 11.46 -0.65 28.16
N GLN A 189 10.98 0.50 28.63
CA GLN A 189 11.78 1.41 29.46
C GLN A 189 12.17 0.78 30.81
N SER A 190 11.28 -0.01 31.43
CA SER A 190 11.59 -0.75 32.66
C SER A 190 12.72 -1.78 32.50
N ARG A 191 13.01 -2.18 31.25
CA ARG A 191 14.15 -3.06 30.90
C ARG A 191 15.42 -2.28 30.53
N GLY A 192 15.44 -0.97 30.74
CA GLY A 192 16.59 -0.10 30.49
C GLY A 192 16.72 0.38 29.04
N ILE A 193 15.71 0.14 28.19
CA ILE A 193 15.70 0.64 26.81
C ILE A 193 15.25 2.10 26.83
N SER A 194 15.97 2.98 26.14
CA SER A 194 15.59 4.40 26.10
C SER A 194 14.20 4.60 25.47
N LEU A 195 13.51 5.70 25.80
CA LEU A 195 12.23 6.04 25.19
C LEU A 195 12.31 6.07 23.66
N GLN A 196 13.39 6.65 23.12
CA GLN A 196 13.62 6.76 21.68
C GLN A 196 13.71 5.39 21.02
N GLN A 197 14.59 4.51 21.54
CA GLN A 197 14.73 3.14 21.03
C GLN A 197 13.43 2.34 21.19
N SER A 198 12.70 2.53 22.28
CA SER A 198 11.42 1.87 22.51
C SER A 198 10.38 2.25 21.46
N LYS A 199 10.28 3.54 21.12
CA LYS A 199 9.41 4.03 20.04
C LYS A 199 9.81 3.42 18.71
N GLU A 200 11.10 3.46 18.36
CA GLU A 200 11.65 2.89 17.13
C GLU A 200 11.30 1.40 16.98
N MET A 201 11.56 0.60 18.02
CA MET A 201 11.22 -0.84 18.02
C MET A 201 9.74 -1.10 17.77
N LEU A 202 8.85 -0.34 18.43
CA LEU A 202 7.41 -0.48 18.25
C LEU A 202 6.97 -0.02 16.85
N THR A 203 7.53 1.07 16.33
CA THR A 203 7.21 1.55 14.98
C THR A 203 7.67 0.60 13.89
N ASP A 204 8.87 0.05 14.02
CA ASP A 204 9.46 -0.85 13.03
C ASP A 204 8.71 -2.19 13.03
N SER A 205 8.36 -2.69 14.23
CA SER A 205 7.48 -3.86 14.35
C SER A 205 6.11 -3.63 13.75
N PHE A 206 5.54 -2.43 13.91
CA PHE A 206 4.26 -2.08 13.31
C PHE A 206 4.33 -2.11 11.78
N LEU A 207 5.33 -1.45 11.19
CA LEU A 207 5.50 -1.28 9.74
C LEU A 207 5.93 -2.55 8.99
N LYS A 208 6.34 -3.62 9.67
CA LYS A 208 6.72 -4.88 9.03
C LYS A 208 5.52 -5.52 8.29
N ILE A 209 5.66 -5.80 7.00
CA ILE A 209 4.66 -6.41 6.10
C ILE A 209 5.27 -7.42 5.13
#